data_AF-A0A949FWU0-F1
#
_entry.id   AF-A0A949FWU0-F1
#
_cell.length_a   1.000
_cell.length_b   1.000
_cell.length_c   1.000
_cell.angle_alpha   90.00
_cell.angle_beta   90.00
_cell.angle_gamma   90.00
#
_symmetry.space_group_name_H-M   'P 1'
#
loop_
_entity.id
_entity.type
_entity.pdbx_description
1 polymer ?
#
loop_
_entity_poly.entity_id
_entity_poly.type
_entity_poly.pdbx_seq_one_letter_code
_entity_poly.pdbx_strand_id
1 'polypeptide(L)'
;MSPQRRLFLVTWLVGLAALVEAWTRYAAVPAVAADEAALQALTVVLTITPWVAGPGVLVLLRRMPSGGVNLPHAEYWFTGERRGPSLDRLAPHLDRFGTWLQVFLIGVLALFIYERVDPRSASISALLFLAWTMAFLGGTVWWVRRVMAAFPEPDAATRGVKRLRRPRRPGR
;
A
#
# COMPACT_ATOMS: atom_id res chain seq x y z
N MET A 1 -6.42 -1.12 18.63
CA MET A 1 -6.02 -1.48 17.24
C MET A 1 -7.24 -1.47 16.36
N SER A 2 -7.23 -0.77 15.21
CA SER A 2 -8.40 -0.66 14.32
C SER A 2 -8.76 -2.01 13.66
N PRO A 3 -10.02 -2.23 13.24
CA PRO A 3 -10.41 -3.44 12.50
C PRO A 3 -9.60 -3.66 11.22
N GLN A 4 -9.29 -2.57 10.50
CA GLN A 4 -8.49 -2.64 9.26
C GLN A 4 -7.05 -3.04 9.53
N ARG A 5 -6.46 -2.57 10.64
CA ARG A 5 -5.12 -3.00 11.04
C ARG A 5 -5.08 -4.48 11.41
N ARG A 6 -6.10 -4.97 12.12
CA ARG A 6 -6.24 -6.41 12.41
C ARG A 6 -6.31 -7.21 11.12
N LEU A 7 -7.16 -6.80 10.18
CA LEU A 7 -7.30 -7.47 8.90
C LEU A 7 -5.99 -7.50 8.11
N PHE A 8 -5.28 -6.37 8.03
CA PHE A 8 -3.96 -6.30 7.41
C PHE A 8 -2.99 -7.31 8.02
N LEU A 9 -2.85 -7.30 9.35
CA LEU A 9 -1.90 -8.19 10.04
C LEU A 9 -2.24 -9.66 9.85
N VAL A 10 -3.53 -10.03 9.94
CA VAL A 10 -3.98 -11.40 9.67
C VAL A 10 -3.64 -11.81 8.24
N THR A 11 -3.93 -10.95 7.26
CA THR A 11 -3.64 -11.24 5.84
C THR A 11 -2.13 -11.34 5.59
N TRP A 12 -1.33 -10.51 6.26
CA TRP A 12 0.13 -10.57 6.20
C TRP A 12 0.66 -11.88 6.78
N LEU A 13 0.16 -12.31 7.94
CA LEU A 13 0.51 -13.61 8.54
C LEU A 13 0.11 -14.79 7.64
N VAL A 14 -1.05 -14.72 6.99
CA VAL A 14 -1.45 -15.72 5.97
C VAL A 14 -0.47 -15.72 4.80
N GLY A 15 -0.01 -14.55 4.35
CA GLY A 15 1.02 -14.47 3.31
C GLY A 15 2.36 -15.06 3.73
N LEU A 16 2.79 -14.84 4.98
CA LEU A 16 3.99 -15.47 5.53
C LEU A 16 3.84 -16.99 5.61
N ALA A 17 2.67 -17.48 6.04
CA ALA A 17 2.39 -18.92 6.07
C ALA A 17 2.43 -19.53 4.65
N ALA A 18 1.85 -18.83 3.66
CA ALA A 18 1.91 -19.25 2.26
C ALA A 18 3.34 -19.28 1.71
N LEU A 19 4.20 -18.33 2.12
CA LEU A 19 5.62 -18.36 1.78
C LEU A 19 6.34 -19.55 2.42
N VAL A 20 6.10 -19.83 3.70
CA VAL A 20 6.67 -21.00 4.37
C VAL A 20 6.25 -22.27 3.64
N GLU A 21 4.97 -22.39 3.25
CA GLU A 21 4.50 -23.52 2.46
C GLU A 21 5.19 -23.59 1.08
N ALA A 22 5.29 -22.46 0.37
CA ALA A 22 5.99 -22.37 -0.92
C ALA A 22 7.42 -22.91 -0.84
N TRP A 23 8.18 -22.44 0.15
CA TRP A 23 9.57 -22.83 0.35
C TRP A 23 9.75 -24.26 0.84
N THR A 24 8.85 -24.74 1.71
CA THR A 24 9.00 -26.08 2.32
C THR A 24 8.47 -27.20 1.43
N ARG A 25 7.41 -26.96 0.65
CA ARG A 25 6.76 -27.99 -0.17
C ARG A 25 7.13 -27.92 -1.65
N TYR A 26 7.35 -26.71 -2.18
CA TYR A 26 7.40 -26.51 -3.63
C TYR A 26 8.75 -26.03 -4.16
N ALA A 27 9.64 -25.48 -3.34
CA ALA A 27 10.93 -24.96 -3.82
C ALA A 27 11.82 -26.00 -4.50
N ALA A 28 11.72 -27.28 -4.10
CA ALA A 28 12.48 -28.37 -4.70
C ALA A 28 11.87 -28.91 -6.01
N VAL A 29 10.67 -28.46 -6.40
CA VAL A 29 10.05 -28.85 -7.68
C VAL A 29 10.91 -28.28 -8.82
N PRO A 30 11.35 -29.08 -9.81
CA PRO A 30 12.30 -28.63 -10.83
C PRO A 30 11.88 -27.33 -11.55
N ALA A 31 10.61 -27.19 -11.89
CA ALA A 31 10.08 -25.99 -12.55
C ALA A 31 10.04 -24.76 -11.63
N VAL A 32 9.91 -24.94 -10.31
CA VAL A 32 10.00 -23.85 -9.33
C VAL A 32 11.45 -23.48 -9.05
N ALA A 33 12.32 -24.48 -8.90
CA ALA A 33 13.76 -24.29 -8.71
C ALA A 33 14.41 -23.57 -9.90
N ALA A 34 13.96 -23.86 -11.12
CA ALA A 34 14.43 -23.16 -12.33
C ALA A 34 14.14 -21.64 -12.29
N ASP A 35 13.08 -21.22 -11.59
CA ASP A 35 12.64 -19.83 -11.43
C ASP A 35 12.81 -19.32 -10.00
N GLU A 36 13.80 -19.83 -9.25
CA GLU A 36 13.98 -19.50 -7.82
C GLU A 36 14.05 -17.98 -7.57
N ALA A 37 14.69 -17.22 -8.47
CA ALA A 37 14.79 -15.77 -8.38
C ALA A 37 13.41 -15.09 -8.29
N ALA A 38 12.39 -15.60 -9.01
CA ALA A 38 11.04 -15.08 -8.95
C ALA A 38 10.37 -15.39 -7.59
N LEU A 39 10.58 -16.60 -7.05
CA LEU A 39 10.10 -16.97 -5.72
C LEU A 39 10.76 -16.12 -4.62
N GLN A 40 12.07 -15.85 -4.75
CA GLN A 40 12.80 -14.95 -3.86
C GLN A 40 12.25 -13.52 -3.94
N ALA A 41 12.01 -12.99 -5.14
CA ALA A 41 11.43 -11.66 -5.32
C ALA A 41 10.04 -11.56 -4.67
N LEU A 42 9.16 -12.54 -4.87
CA LEU A 42 7.86 -12.61 -4.20
C LEU A 42 8.00 -12.67 -2.68
N THR A 43 8.96 -13.45 -2.18
CA THR A 43 9.26 -13.56 -0.74
C THR A 43 9.63 -12.21 -0.15
N VAL A 44 10.56 -11.49 -0.78
CA VAL A 44 10.99 -10.17 -0.35
C VAL A 44 9.81 -9.21 -0.33
N VAL A 45 9.08 -9.10 -1.45
CA VAL A 45 7.98 -8.15 -1.60
C VAL A 45 6.86 -8.41 -0.57
N LEU A 46 6.42 -9.65 -0.42
CA LEU A 46 5.40 -10.04 0.57
C LEU A 46 5.86 -9.74 2.02
N THR A 47 7.14 -9.98 2.32
CA THR A 47 7.70 -9.75 3.66
C THR A 47 7.76 -8.27 4.00
N ILE A 48 8.21 -7.43 3.07
CA ILE A 48 8.39 -5.99 3.31
C ILE A 48 7.10 -5.18 3.17
N THR A 49 6.01 -5.77 2.66
CA THR A 49 4.72 -5.09 2.40
C THR A 49 4.23 -4.20 3.57
N PRO A 50 4.34 -4.57 4.86
CA PRO A 50 3.97 -3.68 5.96
C PRO A 50 4.66 -2.32 5.96
N TRP A 51 5.89 -2.26 5.43
CA TRP A 51 6.72 -1.06 5.39
C TRP A 51 6.51 -0.21 4.14
N VAL A 52 5.98 -0.79 3.07
CA VAL A 52 5.80 -0.11 1.77
C VAL A 52 4.34 0.28 1.53
N ALA A 53 3.40 -0.49 2.05
CA ALA A 53 1.97 -0.32 1.79
C ALA A 53 1.07 -0.53 3.03
N GLY A 54 1.64 -0.69 4.22
CA GLY A 54 0.90 -1.03 5.44
C GLY A 54 1.17 -0.09 6.63
N PRO A 55 0.95 -0.58 7.87
CA PRO A 55 1.11 0.22 9.09
C PRO A 55 2.51 0.81 9.27
N GLY A 56 3.55 0.16 8.75
CA GLY A 56 4.94 0.62 8.81
C GLY A 56 5.17 1.91 8.04
N VAL A 57 4.44 2.14 6.93
CA VAL A 57 4.49 3.40 6.17
C VAL A 57 4.14 4.58 7.08
N LEU A 58 3.11 4.44 7.91
CA LEU A 58 2.69 5.51 8.82
C LEU A 58 3.77 5.83 9.86
N VAL A 59 4.47 4.79 10.36
CA VAL A 59 5.60 4.96 11.30
C VAL A 59 6.73 5.73 10.63
N LEU A 60 7.09 5.37 9.40
CA LEU A 60 8.12 6.05 8.62
C LEU A 60 7.74 7.51 8.35
N LEU A 61 6.51 7.73 7.87
CA LEU A 61 5.99 9.08 7.62
C LEU A 61 6.06 9.91 8.89
N ARG A 62 5.58 9.42 10.04
CA ARG A 62 5.59 10.20 11.29
C ARG A 62 6.99 10.67 11.72
N ARG A 63 8.04 9.92 11.39
CA ARG A 63 9.45 10.29 11.65
C ARG A 63 10.00 11.36 10.72
N MET A 64 9.38 11.60 9.57
CA MET A 64 9.79 12.65 8.65
C MET A 64 9.28 14.03 9.12
N PRO A 65 10.12 15.08 9.09
CA PRO A 65 9.74 16.42 9.54
C PRO A 65 8.72 17.11 8.63
N SER A 66 8.82 16.89 7.32
CA SER A 66 7.88 17.39 6.30
C SER A 66 8.03 16.59 5.00
N GLY A 67 7.00 16.58 4.16
CA GLY A 67 7.03 15.87 2.87
C GLY A 67 6.77 14.36 3.00
N GLY A 68 7.14 13.61 1.96
CA GLY A 68 6.97 12.15 1.89
C GLY A 68 5.58 11.66 1.49
N VAL A 69 4.61 12.57 1.33
CA VAL A 69 3.25 12.27 0.86
C VAL A 69 2.98 13.04 -0.43
N ASN A 70 2.86 12.31 -1.53
CA ASN A 70 2.46 12.87 -2.82
C ASN A 70 0.92 12.86 -2.94
N LEU A 71 0.27 13.84 -2.32
CA LEU A 71 -1.17 14.08 -2.44
C LEU A 71 -1.42 15.54 -2.80
N PRO A 72 -2.55 15.87 -3.47
CA PRO A 72 -2.93 17.26 -3.70
C PRO A 72 -3.00 18.04 -2.39
N HIS A 73 -2.56 19.30 -2.45
CA HIS A 73 -2.55 20.19 -1.29
C HIS A 73 -1.81 19.60 -0.08
N ALA A 74 -0.77 18.78 -0.31
CA ALA A 74 0.01 18.19 0.77
C ALA A 74 0.61 19.22 1.73
N GLU A 75 0.97 20.41 1.23
CA GLU A 75 1.44 21.54 2.03
C GLU A 75 0.41 22.00 3.07
N TYR A 76 -0.88 21.86 2.78
CA TYR A 76 -1.94 22.22 3.72
C TYR A 76 -2.18 21.10 4.75
N TRP A 77 -2.29 19.86 4.27
CA TRP A 77 -2.69 18.71 5.09
C TRP A 77 -1.55 18.13 5.93
N PHE A 78 -0.33 18.09 5.39
CA PHE A 78 0.80 17.35 5.98
C PHE A 78 1.91 18.25 6.53
N THR A 79 1.57 19.48 6.93
CA THR A 79 2.50 20.42 7.59
C THR A 79 1.93 20.97 8.89
N GLY A 80 2.82 21.42 9.79
CA GLY A 80 2.45 22.06 11.05
C GLY A 80 1.55 21.18 11.94
N GLU A 81 0.62 21.83 12.64
CA GLU A 81 -0.28 21.20 13.61
C GLU A 81 -1.27 20.21 12.97
N ARG A 82 -1.62 20.40 11.69
CA ARG A 82 -2.56 19.54 10.95
C ARG A 82 -1.98 18.18 10.59
N ARG A 83 -0.65 18.07 10.57
CA ARG A 83 0.04 16.88 10.07
C ARG A 83 -0.33 15.60 10.82
N GLY A 84 -0.33 15.64 12.15
CA GLY A 84 -0.69 14.48 12.98
C GLY A 84 -2.10 13.96 12.67
N PRO A 85 -3.14 14.82 12.79
CA PRO A 85 -4.50 14.46 12.42
C PRO A 85 -4.66 13.97 10.98
N SER A 86 -3.95 14.56 10.02
CA SER A 86 -3.99 14.13 8.61
C SER A 86 -3.37 12.75 8.39
N LEU A 87 -2.28 12.43 9.09
CA LEU A 87 -1.68 11.09 9.08
C LEU A 87 -2.63 10.06 9.72
N ASP A 88 -3.32 10.43 10.79
CA ASP A 88 -4.33 9.56 11.42
C ASP A 88 -5.52 9.30 10.50
N ARG A 89 -5.92 10.32 9.73
CA ARG A 89 -6.93 10.20 8.67
C ARG A 89 -6.48 9.29 7.53
N LEU A 90 -5.19 9.33 7.17
CA LEU A 90 -4.60 8.50 6.10
C LEU A 90 -4.42 7.03 6.51
N ALA A 91 -4.11 6.78 7.79
CA ALA A 91 -3.84 5.44 8.34
C ALA A 91 -4.83 4.33 7.90
N PRO A 92 -6.17 4.49 8.02
CA PRO A 92 -7.13 3.47 7.57
C PRO A 92 -7.07 3.18 6.07
N HIS A 93 -6.69 4.15 5.25
CA HIS A 93 -6.55 3.96 3.81
C HIS A 93 -5.30 3.16 3.47
N LEU A 94 -4.18 3.40 4.17
CA LEU A 94 -2.97 2.60 4.02
C LEU A 94 -3.20 1.15 4.44
N ASP A 95 -3.79 0.93 5.62
CA ASP A 95 -4.08 -0.43 6.11
C ASP A 95 -4.97 -1.22 5.13
N ARG A 96 -5.98 -0.56 4.52
CA ARG A 96 -6.83 -1.18 3.48
C ARG A 96 -6.08 -1.50 2.19
N PHE A 97 -5.28 -0.56 1.69
CA PHE A 97 -4.52 -0.78 0.46
C PHE A 97 -3.49 -1.90 0.64
N GLY A 98 -2.74 -1.88 1.75
CA GLY A 98 -1.82 -2.95 2.10
C GLY A 98 -2.52 -4.31 2.18
N THR A 99 -3.75 -4.37 2.69
CA THR A 99 -4.53 -5.62 2.73
C THR A 99 -4.81 -6.13 1.32
N TRP A 100 -5.28 -5.25 0.42
CA TRP A 100 -5.55 -5.62 -0.97
C TRP A 100 -4.30 -6.02 -1.74
N LEU A 101 -3.20 -5.30 -1.54
CA LEU A 101 -1.90 -5.67 -2.10
C LEU A 101 -1.45 -7.05 -1.59
N GLN A 102 -1.63 -7.34 -0.30
CA GLN A 102 -1.29 -8.64 0.27
C GLN A 102 -2.12 -9.77 -0.36
N VAL A 103 -3.44 -9.59 -0.49
CA VAL A 103 -4.32 -10.57 -1.17
C VAL A 103 -3.91 -10.77 -2.61
N PHE A 104 -3.58 -9.69 -3.32
CA PHE A 104 -3.08 -9.76 -4.68
C PHE A 104 -1.80 -10.59 -4.77
N LEU A 105 -0.79 -10.26 -3.95
CA LEU A 105 0.51 -10.95 -3.93
C LEU A 105 0.40 -12.43 -3.53
N ILE A 106 -0.49 -12.77 -2.58
CA ILE A 106 -0.78 -14.17 -2.22
C ILE A 106 -1.38 -14.91 -3.42
N GLY A 107 -2.32 -14.29 -4.14
CA GLY A 107 -2.88 -14.86 -5.37
C GLY A 107 -1.83 -15.07 -6.45
N VAL A 108 -0.92 -14.10 -6.64
CA VAL A 108 0.20 -14.22 -7.59
C VAL A 108 1.13 -15.37 -7.19
N LEU A 109 1.47 -15.51 -5.91
CA LEU A 109 2.27 -16.63 -5.41
C LEU A 109 1.58 -17.98 -5.67
N ALA A 110 0.28 -18.07 -5.40
CA ALA A 110 -0.49 -19.29 -5.63
C ALA A 110 -0.52 -19.67 -7.12
N LEU A 111 -0.75 -18.70 -8.01
CA LEU A 111 -0.73 -18.92 -9.46
C LEU A 111 0.68 -19.29 -9.96
N PHE A 112 1.72 -18.63 -9.44
CA PHE A 112 3.12 -18.94 -9.74
C PHE A 112 3.45 -20.41 -9.46
N ILE A 113 3.04 -20.92 -8.29
CA ILE A 113 3.24 -22.32 -7.89
C ILE A 113 2.37 -23.24 -8.75
N TYR A 114 1.08 -22.91 -8.90
CA TYR A 114 0.11 -23.76 -9.60
C TYR A 114 0.51 -24.02 -11.06
N GLU A 115 0.96 -22.98 -11.77
CA GLU A 115 1.45 -23.10 -13.15
C GLU A 115 2.69 -24.00 -13.28
N ARG A 116 3.57 -23.99 -12.26
CA ARG A 116 4.83 -24.76 -12.27
C ARG A 116 4.65 -26.20 -11.81
N VAL A 117 3.63 -26.48 -11.00
CA VAL A 117 3.28 -27.84 -10.55
C VAL A 117 2.43 -28.55 -11.61
N ASP A 118 1.51 -27.86 -12.27
CA ASP A 118 0.71 -28.41 -13.36
C ASP A 118 0.82 -27.56 -14.63
N PRO A 119 1.70 -27.94 -15.59
CA PRO A 119 1.89 -27.19 -16.84
C PRO A 119 0.63 -27.08 -17.71
N ARG A 120 -0.34 -28.00 -17.57
CA ARG A 120 -1.61 -27.93 -18.32
C ARG A 120 -2.47 -26.76 -17.86
N SER A 121 -2.17 -26.22 -16.69
CA SER A 121 -2.89 -25.10 -16.11
C SER A 121 -2.43 -23.74 -16.65
N ALA A 122 -1.35 -23.65 -17.45
CA ALA A 122 -0.77 -22.39 -17.90
C ALA A 122 -1.79 -21.41 -18.52
N SER A 123 -2.67 -21.88 -19.41
CA SER A 123 -3.68 -21.02 -20.03
C SER A 123 -4.72 -20.51 -19.02
N ILE A 124 -5.11 -21.35 -18.06
CA ILE A 124 -6.05 -20.98 -17.00
C ILE A 124 -5.38 -20.00 -16.04
N SER A 125 -4.12 -20.26 -15.67
CA SER A 125 -3.30 -19.41 -14.80
C SER A 125 -3.09 -18.02 -15.40
N ALA A 126 -2.86 -17.92 -16.72
CA ALA A 126 -2.76 -16.64 -17.41
C ALA A 126 -4.08 -15.84 -17.35
N LEU A 127 -5.22 -16.49 -17.58
CA LEU A 127 -6.54 -15.85 -17.47
C LEU A 127 -6.85 -15.41 -16.04
N LEU A 128 -6.56 -16.27 -15.05
CA LEU A 128 -6.72 -15.95 -13.64
C LEU A 128 -5.80 -14.80 -13.22
N PHE A 129 -4.54 -14.80 -13.67
CA PHE A 129 -3.60 -13.73 -13.41
C PHE A 129 -4.07 -12.40 -13.99
N LEU A 130 -4.57 -12.40 -15.23
CA LEU A 130 -5.15 -11.22 -15.85
C LEU A 130 -6.37 -10.72 -15.07
N ALA A 131 -7.31 -11.60 -14.73
CA ALA A 131 -8.49 -11.25 -13.94
C ALA A 131 -8.12 -10.67 -12.56
N TRP A 132 -7.15 -11.29 -11.88
CA TRP A 132 -6.65 -10.85 -10.58
C TRP A 132 -5.97 -9.48 -10.66
N THR A 133 -5.17 -9.27 -11.72
CA THR A 133 -4.50 -8.00 -12.00
C THR A 133 -5.52 -6.90 -12.30
N MET A 134 -6.52 -7.18 -13.14
CA MET A 134 -7.59 -6.23 -13.44
C MET A 134 -8.41 -5.87 -12.21
N ALA A 135 -8.73 -6.84 -11.35
CA ALA A 135 -9.41 -6.60 -10.08
C ALA A 135 -8.56 -5.72 -9.15
N PHE A 136 -7.26 -5.99 -9.02
CA PHE A 136 -6.34 -5.19 -8.22
C PHE A 136 -6.18 -3.76 -8.74
N LEU A 137 -6.05 -3.57 -10.06
CA LEU A 137 -5.95 -2.25 -10.69
C LEU A 137 -7.24 -1.45 -10.54
N GLY A 138 -8.40 -2.06 -10.81
CA GLY A 138 -9.71 -1.44 -10.58
C GLY A 138 -9.89 -1.04 -9.11
N GLY A 139 -9.45 -1.92 -8.20
CA GLY A 139 -9.40 -1.63 -6.78
C GLY A 139 -8.47 -0.45 -6.44
N THR A 140 -7.30 -0.38 -7.04
CA THR A 140 -6.34 0.72 -6.84
C THR A 140 -6.93 2.05 -7.29
N VAL A 141 -7.58 2.10 -8.46
CA VAL A 141 -8.28 3.31 -8.94
C VAL A 141 -9.37 3.74 -7.95
N TRP A 142 -10.19 2.80 -7.48
CA TRP A 142 -11.20 3.08 -6.47
C TRP A 142 -10.57 3.61 -5.18
N TRP A 143 -9.48 2.99 -4.71
CA TRP A 143 -8.77 3.41 -3.51
C TRP A 143 -8.20 4.83 -3.65
N VAL A 144 -7.53 5.15 -4.77
CA VAL A 144 -7.01 6.49 -5.06
C VAL A 144 -8.14 7.51 -4.96
N ARG A 145 -9.28 7.26 -5.62
CA ARG A 145 -10.46 8.16 -5.55
C ARG A 145 -10.94 8.35 -4.10
N ARG A 146 -10.92 7.30 -3.28
CA ARG A 146 -11.33 7.37 -1.86
C ARG A 146 -10.34 8.15 -1.01
N VAL A 147 -9.04 8.05 -1.27
CA VAL A 147 -8.01 8.87 -0.60
C VAL A 147 -8.15 10.33 -1.00
N MET A 148 -8.30 10.61 -2.30
CA MET A 148 -8.49 11.96 -2.83
C MET A 148 -9.73 12.64 -2.21
N ALA A 149 -10.85 11.92 -2.10
CA ALA A 149 -12.05 12.43 -1.44
C ALA A 149 -11.87 12.68 0.06
N ALA A 150 -10.90 12.02 0.72
CA ALA A 150 -10.62 12.22 2.14
C ALA A 150 -9.78 13.48 2.42
N PHE A 151 -9.11 14.01 1.40
CA PHE A 151 -8.24 15.20 1.45
C PHE A 151 -8.67 16.22 0.39
N PRO A 152 -9.86 16.86 0.54
CA PRO A 152 -10.37 17.83 -0.41
C PRO A 152 -9.52 19.11 -0.45
N GLU A 153 -9.80 19.96 -1.44
CA GLU A 153 -9.18 21.28 -1.54
C GLU A 153 -9.52 22.13 -0.30
N PRO A 154 -8.54 22.84 0.30
CA PRO A 154 -8.81 23.67 1.47
C PRO A 154 -9.71 24.87 1.13
N ASP A 155 -10.65 25.20 2.01
CA ASP A 155 -11.49 26.39 1.85
C ASP A 155 -10.65 27.66 1.73
N ALA A 156 -11.09 28.60 0.88
CA ALA A 156 -10.40 29.87 0.65
C ALA A 156 -10.14 30.67 1.95
N ALA A 157 -11.03 30.53 2.95
CA ALA A 157 -10.88 31.15 4.27
C ALA A 157 -9.70 30.57 5.09
N THR A 158 -9.29 29.33 4.85
CA THR A 158 -8.19 28.66 5.58
C THR A 158 -6.87 28.59 4.80
N ARG A 159 -6.88 28.97 3.52
CA ARG A 159 -5.70 29.04 2.62
C ARG A 159 -4.65 30.10 3.02
N GLY A 160 -4.94 30.96 4.01
CA GLY A 160 -4.20 32.21 4.23
C GLY A 160 -3.69 32.52 5.65
N VAL A 161 -3.72 31.60 6.63
CA VAL A 161 -3.18 31.87 7.98
C VAL A 161 -1.64 31.74 8.01
N LYS A 162 -0.98 32.60 7.22
CA LYS A 162 0.35 33.21 7.45
C LYS A 162 0.65 34.23 6.35
N ARG A 163 -0.18 35.25 6.22
CA ARG A 163 0.32 36.58 5.86
C ARG A 163 -0.12 37.54 6.96
N LEU A 164 0.68 37.60 8.03
CA LEU A 164 0.74 38.77 8.90
C LEU A 164 0.97 39.97 7.99
N ARG A 165 -0.12 40.64 7.62
CA ARG A 165 -0.09 41.90 6.90
C ARG A 165 0.56 42.87 7.88
N ARG A 166 1.88 43.08 7.76
CA ARG A 166 2.58 44.13 8.52
C ARG A 166 1.78 45.42 8.32
N PRO A 167 1.39 46.14 9.39
CA PRO A 167 0.80 47.45 9.22
C PRO A 167 1.84 48.29 8.47
N ARG A 168 1.48 48.79 7.28
CA ARG A 168 2.24 49.86 6.64
C ARG A 168 2.16 51.04 7.61
N ARG A 169 3.26 51.32 8.32
CA ARG A 169 3.40 52.56 9.08
C ARG A 169 3.19 53.73 8.10
N PRO A 170 2.27 54.67 8.37
CA PRO A 170 2.29 55.94 7.68
C PRO A 170 3.47 56.76 8.24
N GLY A 171 4.54 56.91 7.47
CA GLY A 171 5.46 58.06 7.61
C GLY A 171 4.87 59.18 6.75
N ARG A 172 4.55 60.37 7.29
CA ARG A 172 5.45 61.43 7.78
C ARG A 172 6.50 61.80 6.75
#